data_AF-A0A1F6IMP6-F1
#
_entry.id   AF-A0A1F6IMP6-F1
#
_cell.length_a   1.000
_cell.length_b   1.000
_cell.length_c   1.000
_cell.angle_alpha   90.00
_cell.angle_beta   90.00
_cell.angle_gamma   90.00
#
_symmetry.space_group_name_H-M   'P 1'
#
loop_
_entity.id
_entity.type
_entity.pdbx_description
1 polymer ?
#
loop_
_entity_poly.entity_id
_entity_poly.type
_entity_poly.pdbx_seq_one_letter_code
_entity_poly.pdbx_strand_id
1 'polypeptide(L)'
;MTTEQNNSYKCSDLALATVISLSYPIEAIDRLNPRKAEFIFKRDDGLDTLIENYWRGELRVEPQTYFNQLRIIKSRLYGAE
;
A
#
# COMPACT_ATOMS: atom_id res chain seq x y z
N MET A 1 19.12 8.99 -23.57
CA MET A 1 19.07 8.34 -22.25
C MET A 1 17.62 8.37 -21.80
N THR A 2 16.91 7.27 -22.00
CA THR A 2 15.48 7.16 -21.70
C THR A 2 15.32 7.09 -20.18
N THR A 3 14.77 8.14 -19.59
CA THR A 3 14.38 8.13 -18.18
C THR A 3 13.17 7.18 -18.08
N GLU A 4 13.40 5.93 -17.66
CA GLU A 4 12.29 5.06 -17.28
C GLU A 4 11.54 5.77 -16.14
N GLN A 5 10.35 6.29 -16.45
CA GLN A 5 9.44 6.80 -15.44
C GLN A 5 9.05 5.62 -14.58
N ASN A 6 9.72 5.54 -13.42
CA ASN A 6 9.57 4.50 -12.43
C ASN A 6 8.09 4.35 -12.09
N ASN A 7 7.43 3.31 -12.63
CA ASN A 7 5.98 3.14 -12.56
C ASN A 7 5.58 2.59 -11.17
N SER A 8 5.80 3.40 -10.14
CA SER A 8 5.47 3.07 -8.76
C SER A 8 4.22 3.84 -8.33
N TYR A 9 3.29 3.15 -7.67
CA TYR A 9 2.18 3.78 -6.98
C TYR A 9 2.60 4.11 -5.55
N LYS A 10 2.20 5.29 -5.07
CA LYS A 10 2.46 5.74 -3.70
C LYS A 10 1.17 6.13 -3.02
N CYS A 11 0.99 5.68 -1.78
CA CYS A 11 -0.09 6.16 -0.94
C CYS A 11 0.37 6.29 0.51
N SER A 12 -0.39 7.02 1.29
CA SER A 12 -0.14 7.20 2.72
C SER A 12 -1.30 6.81 3.60
N ASP A 13 -2.43 6.49 2.98
CA ASP A 13 -3.59 5.99 3.68
C ASP A 13 -3.29 4.55 4.12
N LEU A 14 -3.31 4.33 5.43
CA LEU A 14 -2.96 3.04 6.02
C LEU A 14 -3.97 1.94 5.67
N ALA A 15 -5.25 2.29 5.53
CA ALA A 15 -6.28 1.32 5.19
C ALA A 15 -6.13 0.86 3.73
N LEU A 16 -5.95 1.80 2.80
CA LEU A 16 -5.69 1.52 1.40
C LEU A 16 -4.39 0.74 1.22
N ALA A 17 -3.31 1.14 1.89
CA ALA A 17 -2.05 0.40 1.87
C ALA A 17 -2.23 -1.03 2.40
N THR A 18 -3.07 -1.23 3.41
CA THR A 18 -3.40 -2.55 3.94
C THR A 18 -4.09 -3.41 2.88
N VAL A 19 -5.13 -2.89 2.22
CA VAL A 19 -5.85 -3.62 1.17
C VAL A 19 -4.93 -3.97 0.00
N ILE A 20 -4.16 -2.99 -0.50
CA ILE A 20 -3.20 -3.21 -1.59
C ILE A 20 -2.21 -4.31 -1.19
N SER A 21 -1.71 -4.26 0.04
CA SER A 21 -0.69 -5.19 0.53
C SER A 21 -1.13 -6.66 0.65
N LEU A 22 -2.42 -6.94 0.51
CA LEU A 22 -2.94 -8.31 0.46
C LEU A 22 -2.62 -9.00 -0.87
N SER A 23 -2.40 -8.24 -1.94
CA SER A 23 -2.13 -8.79 -3.28
C SER A 23 -0.83 -8.25 -3.90
N TYR A 24 -0.38 -7.08 -3.45
CA TYR A 24 0.83 -6.41 -3.95
C TYR A 24 1.82 -6.22 -2.81
N PRO A 25 3.06 -6.74 -2.89
CA PRO A 25 4.04 -6.49 -1.85
C PRO A 25 4.36 -4.99 -1.74
N ILE A 26 4.51 -4.49 -0.51
CA ILE A 26 5.08 -3.17 -0.26
C ILE A 26 6.56 -3.23 -0.64
N GLU A 27 6.96 -2.46 -1.64
CA GLU A 27 8.36 -2.38 -2.09
C GLU A 27 9.21 -1.56 -1.12
N ALA A 28 8.65 -0.45 -0.63
CA ALA A 28 9.31 0.42 0.34
C ALA A 28 8.31 1.22 1.19
N ILE A 29 8.76 1.66 2.36
CA ILE A 29 8.06 2.63 3.20
C ILE A 29 8.97 3.83 3.36
N ASP A 30 8.66 4.92 2.66
CA ASP A 30 9.37 6.20 2.76
C ASP A 30 8.90 6.94 4.03
N ARG A 31 9.84 7.29 4.90
CA ARG A 31 9.61 8.04 6.15
C ARG A 31 10.40 9.35 6.21
N LEU A 32 10.90 9.83 5.07
CA LEU A 32 11.64 11.08 5.00
C LEU A 32 10.81 12.27 5.51
N ASN A 33 9.48 12.19 5.38
CA ASN A 33 8.58 13.13 6.02
C ASN A 33 8.24 12.68 7.46
N PRO A 34 8.65 13.42 8.50
CA PRO A 34 8.41 13.04 9.90
C PRO A 34 6.92 13.04 10.28
N ARG A 35 6.06 13.67 9.48
CA ARG A 35 4.60 13.71 9.72
C ARG A 35 3.85 12.59 9.00
N LYS A 36 4.48 11.90 8.05
CA LYS A 36 3.77 11.06 7.09
C LYS A 36 4.68 10.01 6.47
N ALA A 37 4.31 8.74 6.61
CA ALA A 37 4.92 7.67 5.83
C ALA A 37 4.21 7.51 4.47
N GLU A 38 4.96 7.16 3.43
CA GLU A 38 4.43 6.76 2.12
C GLU A 38 4.79 5.30 1.83
N PHE A 39 3.78 4.50 1.52
CA PHE A 39 3.91 3.12 1.06
C PHE A 39 4.07 3.12 -0.46
N ILE A 40 5.09 2.41 -0.94
CA ILE A 40 5.45 2.33 -2.34
C ILE A 40 5.15 0.92 -2.85
N PHE A 41 4.46 0.83 -3.98
CA PHE A 41 4.08 -0.42 -4.64
C PHE A 41 4.44 -0.35 -6.13
N LYS A 42 4.73 -1.50 -6.74
CA LYS A 42 4.78 -1.62 -8.20
C LYS A 42 3.41 -1.31 -8.79
N ARG A 43 3.35 -0.44 -9.80
CA ARG A 43 2.10 -0.10 -10.49
C ARG A 43 1.90 -0.96 -11.73
N ASP A 44 0.68 -1.47 -11.87
CA ASP A 44 0.14 -2.09 -13.07
C ASP A 44 -1.38 -1.84 -13.15
N ASP A 45 -2.00 -2.24 -14.27
CA ASP A 45 -3.44 -2.03 -14.52
C ASP A 45 -4.33 -2.74 -13.48
N GLY A 46 -3.84 -3.85 -12.90
CA GLY A 46 -4.54 -4.57 -11.84
C GLY A 46 -4.58 -3.77 -10.54
N LEU A 47 -3.49 -3.08 -10.20
CA LEU A 47 -3.42 -2.24 -9.02
C LEU A 47 -4.37 -1.05 -9.14
N ASP A 48 -4.38 -0.40 -10.32
CA ASP A 48 -5.28 0.74 -10.57
C ASP A 48 -6.75 0.30 -10.45
N THR A 49 -7.10 -0.86 -11.00
CA THR A 49 -8.45 -1.46 -10.85
C THR A 49 -8.80 -1.75 -9.38
N LEU A 50 -7.85 -2.29 -8.60
CA LEU A 50 -8.05 -2.55 -7.17
C LEU A 50 -8.34 -1.26 -6.40
N ILE A 51 -7.57 -0.20 -6.67
CA ILE A 51 -7.74 1.12 -6.05
C ILE A 51 -9.11 1.71 -6.40
N GLU A 52 -9.53 1.62 -7.67
CA GLU A 52 -10.86 2.08 -8.08
C GLU A 52 -11.98 1.35 -7.32
N ASN A 53 -11.90 0.02 -7.23
CA ASN A 53 -12.88 -0.79 -6.52
C ASN A 53 -12.94 -0.47 -5.01
N TYR A 54 -11.80 -0.12 -4.41
CA TYR A 54 -11.74 0.36 -3.03
C TYR A 54 -12.55 1.64 -2.85
N TRP A 55 -12.33 2.64 -3.71
CA TRP A 55 -13.03 3.93 -3.62
C TRP A 55 -14.51 3.86 -4.00
N ARG A 56 -14.90 2.89 -4.85
CA ARG A 56 -16.31 2.60 -5.16
C ARG A 56 -17.04 1.83 -4.05
N GLY A 57 -16.32 1.30 -3.05
CA GLY A 57 -16.90 0.46 -2.00
C GLY A 57 -17.33 -0.93 -2.49
N GLU A 58 -16.74 -1.41 -3.59
CA GLU A 58 -17.07 -2.69 -4.22
C GLU A 58 -16.16 -3.84 -3.72
N LEU A 59 -15.08 -3.49 -3.01
CA LEU A 59 -14.07 -4.43 -2.56
C LEU A 59 -14.56 -5.23 -1.34
N ARG A 60 -14.44 -6.56 -1.40
CA ARG A 60 -14.75 -7.48 -0.29
C ARG A 60 -13.48 -8.13 0.20
N VAL A 61 -13.24 -8.05 1.51
CA VAL A 61 -12.08 -8.65 2.17
C VAL A 61 -12.55 -9.42 3.40
N GLU A 62 -11.93 -10.56 3.65
CA GLU A 62 -12.15 -11.30 4.89
C GLU A 62 -11.57 -10.50 6.08
N PRO A 63 -12.37 -10.21 7.14
CA PRO A 63 -11.97 -9.30 8.21
C PRO A 63 -10.68 -9.70 8.93
N GLN A 64 -10.50 -10.98 9.27
CA GLN A 64 -9.32 -11.46 10.00
C GLN A 64 -8.05 -11.25 9.19
N THR A 65 -8.10 -11.50 7.88
CA THR A 65 -7.02 -11.30 6.92
C THR A 65 -6.64 -9.82 6.84
N TYR A 66 -7.63 -8.93 6.72
CA TYR A 66 -7.41 -7.49 6.71
C TYR A 66 -6.71 -7.02 7.99
N PHE A 67 -7.23 -7.41 9.17
CA PHE A 67 -6.67 -6.96 10.45
C PHE A 67 -5.29 -7.57 10.75
N ASN A 68 -5.04 -8.80 10.33
CA ASN A 68 -3.71 -9.41 10.41
C ASN A 68 -2.69 -8.64 9.57
N GLN A 69 -3.05 -8.31 8.33
CA GLN A 69 -2.18 -7.53 7.44
C GLN A 69 -1.93 -6.12 7.98
N LEU A 70 -2.97 -5.46 8.51
CA LEU A 70 -2.85 -4.15 9.15
C LEU A 70 -1.86 -4.19 10.32
N ARG A 71 -1.87 -5.25 11.14
CA ARG A 71 -0.93 -5.44 12.25
C ARG A 71 0.51 -5.56 11.76
N ILE A 72 0.74 -6.32 10.68
CA ILE A 72 2.05 -6.49 10.06
C ILE A 72 2.58 -5.15 9.55
N ILE A 73 1.75 -4.37 8.85
CA ILE A 73 2.15 -3.06 8.33
C ILE A 73 2.49 -2.08 9.46
N LYS A 74 1.66 -2.02 10.51
CA LYS A 74 1.96 -1.20 11.70
C LYS A 74 3.26 -1.61 12.37
N SER A 75 3.52 -2.91 12.49
CA SER A 75 4.80 -3.41 13.03
C SER A 75 5.97 -2.99 12.17
N ARG A 76 5.85 -3.00 10.83
CA ARG A 76 6.91 -2.46 9.96
C ARG A 76 7.09 -0.96 10.17
N LEU A 77 6.01 -0.18 10.22
CA LEU A 77 6.01 1.29 10.40
C LEU A 77 6.65 1.76 11.70
N TYR A 78 6.41 1.07 12.81
CA TYR A 78 6.80 1.54 14.14
C TYR A 78 7.79 0.62 14.85
N GLY A 79 7.94 -0.62 14.39
CA GLY A 79 8.76 -1.66 15.04
C GLY A 79 10.20 -1.75 14.52
N ALA A 80 10.69 -0.74 13.81
CA ALA A 80 12.12 -0.60 13.57
C ALA A 80 12.73 0.17 14.75
N GLU A 81 13.26 -0.58 15.72
CA GLU A 81 14.47 -0.20 16.47
C GLU A 81 15.70 -0.64 15.65
#